data_AF-A0A927ED31-F1
#
_entry.id   AF-A0A927ED31-F1
#
_cell.length_a   1.000
_cell.length_b   1.000
_cell.length_c   1.000
_cell.angle_alpha   90.00
_cell.angle_beta   90.00
_cell.angle_gamma   90.00
#
_symmetry.space_group_name_H-M   'P 1'
#
loop_
_entity.id
_entity.type
_entity.pdbx_description
1 polymer ?
#
loop_
_entity_poly.entity_id
_entity_poly.type
_entity_poly.pdbx_seq_one_letter_code
_entity_poly.pdbx_strand_id
1 'polypeptide(L)'
;MRHSITDRSQVDTGDLGRREGQRNLSEEGRRQATALGASFKELTIPVGEVLSSPVFRALDTAQLAFGETNVKAVPELTADDYEHDQARLAANVAWVSRRLGIPSKGGKVDVLVGHIYPLAMILGRSVSQSEFPEGGLAVFAPSSGAPDFLGFVTPAELLSASHSQ
;
A
#
# COMPACT_ATOMS: atom_id res chain seq x y z
N MET A 1 -1.18 -2.93 0.66
CA MET A 1 -2.10 -1.86 1.07
C MET A 1 -2.02 -0.73 0.05
N ARG A 2 -3.15 -0.19 -0.39
CA ARG A 2 -3.19 1.08 -1.13
C ARG A 2 -3.10 2.23 -0.15
N HIS A 3 -2.46 3.33 -0.54
CA HIS A 3 -2.55 4.59 0.21
C HIS A 3 -4.01 4.93 0.56
N SER A 4 -4.20 5.60 1.70
CA SER A 4 -5.50 6.08 2.17
C SER A 4 -6.04 7.24 1.32
N ILE A 5 -7.27 7.65 1.62
CA ILE A 5 -8.01 8.66 0.86
C ILE A 5 -7.18 9.93 0.65
N THR A 6 -7.09 10.37 -0.59
CA THR A 6 -6.38 11.59 -0.98
C THR A 6 -7.31 12.79 -1.15
N ASP A 7 -6.74 13.99 -1.05
CA ASP A 7 -7.43 15.21 -1.47
C ASP A 7 -7.39 15.33 -2.99
N ARG A 8 -8.51 14.98 -3.64
CA ARG A 8 -8.61 14.97 -5.11
C ARG A 8 -8.68 16.36 -5.75
N SER A 9 -8.75 17.43 -4.96
CA SER A 9 -8.59 18.79 -5.47
C SER A 9 -7.13 19.13 -5.82
N GLN A 10 -6.18 18.35 -5.29
CA GLN A 10 -4.75 18.51 -5.53
C GLN A 10 -4.32 17.79 -6.80
N VAL A 11 -3.32 18.35 -7.48
CA VAL A 11 -2.78 17.83 -8.74
C VAL A 11 -1.31 17.48 -8.56
N ASP A 12 -0.95 16.26 -8.95
CA ASP A 12 0.43 15.80 -8.94
C ASP A 12 1.25 16.52 -10.05
N THR A 13 2.37 17.12 -9.67
CA THR A 13 3.31 17.81 -10.58
C THR A 13 4.43 16.89 -11.10
N GLY A 14 4.57 15.69 -10.52
CA GLY A 14 5.61 14.70 -10.85
C GLY A 14 6.91 14.81 -10.05
N ASP A 15 7.08 15.82 -9.18
CA ASP A 15 8.28 15.94 -8.34
C ASP A 15 8.17 15.08 -7.07
N LEU A 16 8.92 13.97 -7.03
CA LEU A 16 8.99 13.07 -5.86
C LEU A 16 9.56 13.74 -4.59
N GLY A 17 10.41 14.76 -4.73
CA GLY A 17 11.08 15.42 -3.63
C GLY A 17 10.30 16.57 -2.99
N ARG A 18 9.23 17.05 -3.64
CA ARG A 18 8.45 18.22 -3.19
C ARG A 18 7.02 17.87 -2.85
N ARG A 19 6.72 17.80 -1.55
CA ARG A 19 5.40 17.43 -1.02
C ARG A 19 4.29 18.36 -1.52
N GLU A 20 4.59 19.64 -1.64
CA GLU A 20 3.65 20.68 -2.07
C GLU A 20 3.16 20.46 -3.50
N GLY A 21 3.94 19.75 -4.32
CA GLY A 21 3.61 19.40 -5.70
C GLY A 21 3.01 18.00 -5.85
N GLN A 22 2.59 17.34 -4.77
CA GLN A 22 1.96 16.01 -4.82
C GLN A 22 0.51 16.10 -4.34
N ARG A 23 -0.33 15.16 -4.81
CA ARG A 23 -1.60 14.86 -4.19
C ARG A 23 -1.37 14.07 -2.91
N ASN A 24 -1.73 14.69 -1.79
CA ASN A 24 -1.54 14.21 -0.43
C ASN A 24 -2.82 13.62 0.16
N LEU A 25 -2.70 13.00 1.35
CA LEU A 25 -3.85 12.53 2.10
C LEU A 25 -4.80 13.68 2.48
N SER A 26 -6.10 13.45 2.35
CA SER A 26 -7.11 14.33 2.95
C SER A 26 -7.14 14.13 4.47
N GLU A 27 -7.85 15.00 5.19
CA GLU A 27 -8.08 14.80 6.63
C GLU A 27 -8.78 13.46 6.90
N GLU A 28 -9.73 13.10 6.04
CA GLU A 28 -10.40 11.81 6.11
C GLU A 28 -9.45 10.64 5.83
N GLY A 29 -8.54 10.79 4.86
CA GLY A 29 -7.49 9.80 4.62
C GLY A 29 -6.54 9.60 5.78
N ARG A 30 -6.22 10.67 6.51
CA ARG A 30 -5.40 10.58 7.73
C ARG A 30 -6.12 9.79 8.82
N ARG A 31 -7.40 10.08 9.07
CA ARG A 31 -8.24 9.30 9.99
C ARG A 31 -8.35 7.84 9.56
N GLN A 32 -8.58 7.60 8.27
CA GLN A 32 -8.66 6.25 7.70
C GLN A 32 -7.36 5.48 7.94
N ALA A 33 -6.19 6.06 7.66
CA ALA A 33 -4.89 5.40 7.86
C ALA A 33 -4.67 5.01 9.34
N THR A 34 -4.97 5.92 10.27
CA THR A 34 -4.90 5.64 11.71
C THR A 34 -5.86 4.54 12.13
N ALA A 35 -7.10 4.57 11.66
CA ALA A 35 -8.11 3.55 11.98
C ALA A 35 -7.71 2.16 11.43
N LEU A 36 -7.20 2.10 10.20
CA LEU A 36 -6.69 0.84 9.63
C LEU A 36 -5.52 0.28 10.47
N GLY A 37 -4.60 1.13 10.91
CA GLY A 37 -3.53 0.74 11.83
C GLY A 37 -4.04 0.20 13.17
N ALA A 38 -5.09 0.80 13.72
CA ALA A 38 -5.75 0.31 14.93
C ALA A 38 -6.40 -1.06 14.72
N SER A 39 -7.10 -1.27 13.60
CA SER A 39 -7.72 -2.57 13.26
C SER A 39 -6.69 -3.70 13.18
N PHE A 40 -5.48 -3.45 12.66
CA PHE A 40 -4.42 -4.47 12.68
C PHE A 40 -4.07 -4.91 14.12
N LYS A 41 -4.05 -3.97 15.08
CA LYS A 41 -3.77 -4.27 16.48
C LYS A 41 -4.93 -5.00 17.16
N GLU A 42 -6.15 -4.53 16.95
CA GLU A 42 -7.38 -5.13 17.50
C GLU A 42 -7.59 -6.56 17.00
N LEU A 43 -7.32 -6.81 15.71
CA LEU A 43 -7.37 -8.14 15.10
C LEU A 43 -6.14 -9.00 15.45
N THR A 44 -5.22 -8.51 16.26
CA THR A 44 -3.98 -9.19 16.66
C THR A 44 -3.12 -9.64 15.49
N ILE A 45 -3.17 -8.92 14.35
CA ILE A 45 -2.36 -9.23 13.16
C ILE A 45 -0.90 -8.87 13.46
N PRO A 46 0.02 -9.86 13.51
CA PRO A 46 1.41 -9.59 13.86
C PRO A 46 2.14 -8.92 12.69
N VAL A 47 2.31 -7.59 12.73
CA VAL A 47 2.97 -6.84 11.65
C VAL A 47 4.48 -7.09 11.64
N GLY A 48 5.00 -7.39 10.45
CA GLY A 48 6.40 -7.60 10.11
C GLY A 48 7.08 -6.33 9.60
N GLU A 49 7.81 -6.44 8.50
CA GLU A 49 8.38 -5.29 7.80
C GLU A 49 7.27 -4.41 7.21
N VAL A 50 7.42 -3.10 7.33
CA VAL A 50 6.55 -2.13 6.67
C VAL A 50 7.37 -1.37 5.63
N LEU A 51 7.07 -1.64 4.36
CA LEU A 51 7.68 -0.98 3.22
C LEU A 51 6.67 -0.02 2.60
N SER A 52 7.12 1.18 2.25
CA SER A 52 6.25 2.17 1.62
C SER A 52 6.86 2.75 0.36
N SER A 53 6.00 3.16 -0.57
CA SER A 53 6.35 4.07 -1.64
C SER A 53 6.90 5.39 -1.08
N PRO A 54 7.90 6.03 -1.72
CA PRO A 54 8.36 7.35 -1.32
C PRO A 54 7.35 8.46 -1.62
N VAL A 55 6.31 8.20 -2.43
CA VAL A 55 5.24 9.16 -2.70
C VAL A 55 4.47 9.46 -1.41
N PHE A 56 4.31 10.74 -1.07
CA PHE A 56 3.94 11.14 0.28
C PHE A 56 2.59 10.62 0.76
N ARG A 57 1.59 10.46 -0.13
CA ARG A 57 0.31 9.83 0.24
C ARG A 57 0.46 8.41 0.80
N ALA A 58 1.36 7.61 0.23
CA ALA A 58 1.62 6.25 0.69
C ALA A 58 2.54 6.23 1.90
N LEU A 59 3.55 7.10 1.94
CA LEU A 59 4.43 7.25 3.10
C LEU A 59 3.64 7.65 4.35
N ASP A 60 2.83 8.71 4.27
CA ASP A 60 1.99 9.18 5.37
C ASP A 60 1.00 8.10 5.81
N THR A 61 0.41 7.35 4.87
CA THR A 61 -0.50 6.23 5.19
C THR A 61 0.22 5.18 6.04
N ALA A 62 1.41 4.77 5.63
CA ALA A 62 2.21 3.77 6.34
C ALA A 62 2.61 4.26 7.74
N GLN A 63 3.06 5.52 7.83
CA GLN A 63 3.52 6.12 9.09
C GLN A 63 2.38 6.27 10.09
N LEU A 64 1.21 6.73 9.65
CA LEU A 64 0.02 6.86 10.49
C LEU A 64 -0.52 5.50 10.96
N ALA A 65 -0.47 4.48 10.11
CA ALA A 65 -0.99 3.15 10.44
C ALA A 65 -0.03 2.33 11.33
N PHE A 66 1.28 2.39 11.07
CA PHE A 66 2.25 1.46 11.64
C PHE A 66 3.37 2.13 12.46
N GLY A 67 3.40 3.46 12.51
CA GLY A 67 4.38 4.26 13.26
C GLY A 67 5.62 4.62 12.43
N GLU A 68 6.05 5.87 12.51
CA GLU A 68 7.12 6.44 11.68
C GLU A 68 8.43 5.65 11.72
N THR A 69 8.87 5.21 12.91
CA THR A 69 10.13 4.48 13.10
C THR A 69 10.11 3.06 12.52
N ASN A 70 8.94 2.55 12.15
CA ASN A 70 8.75 1.18 11.64
C ASN A 70 8.64 1.11 10.11
N VAL A 71 8.60 2.27 9.43
CA VAL A 71 8.39 2.35 7.99
C VAL A 71 9.70 2.57 7.26
N LYS A 72 9.96 1.75 6.24
CA LYS A 72 11.06 1.95 5.29
C LYS A 72 10.52 2.34 3.92
N ALA A 73 10.83 3.55 3.48
CA ALA A 73 10.56 3.96 2.11
C ALA A 73 11.50 3.20 1.15
N VAL A 74 10.95 2.64 0.07
CA VAL A 74 11.71 1.92 -0.96
C VAL A 74 11.29 2.38 -2.36
N PRO A 75 12.25 2.71 -3.26
CA PRO A 75 11.93 3.26 -4.57
C PRO A 75 11.11 2.31 -5.45
N GLU A 76 11.18 1.00 -5.21
CA GLU A 76 10.46 -0.03 -5.98
C GLU A 76 8.93 0.03 -5.79
N LEU A 77 8.44 0.74 -4.77
CA LEU A 77 7.02 0.99 -4.55
C LEU A 77 6.53 2.33 -5.15
N THR A 78 7.37 3.05 -5.88
CA THR A 78 7.00 4.33 -6.52
C THR A 78 5.80 4.14 -7.46
N ALA A 79 4.88 5.11 -7.46
CA ALA A 79 3.72 5.09 -8.35
C ALA A 79 4.12 5.27 -9.82
N ASP A 80 3.28 4.79 -10.74
CA ASP A 80 3.50 4.88 -12.18
C ASP A 80 3.53 6.33 -12.69
N ASP A 81 2.76 7.22 -12.07
CA ASP A 81 2.73 8.65 -12.35
C ASP A 81 4.01 9.39 -11.89
N TYR A 82 4.92 8.71 -11.17
CA TYR A 82 6.22 9.22 -10.75
C TYR A 82 7.42 8.42 -11.30
N GLU A 83 7.18 7.31 -12.01
CA GLU A 83 8.22 6.53 -12.68
C GLU A 83 7.94 6.47 -14.18
N HIS A 84 8.41 7.49 -14.89
CA HIS A 84 8.15 7.66 -16.32
C HIS A 84 8.98 6.73 -17.21
N ASP A 85 10.03 6.10 -16.68
CA ASP A 85 10.82 5.12 -17.42
C ASP A 85 10.17 3.74 -17.32
N GLN A 86 9.68 3.25 -18.47
CA GLN A 86 8.97 1.99 -18.57
C GLN A 86 9.83 0.78 -18.15
N ALA A 87 11.14 0.81 -18.39
CA ALA A 87 12.03 -0.28 -17.99
C ALA A 87 12.22 -0.29 -16.47
N ARG A 88 12.35 0.88 -15.84
CA ARG A 88 12.37 0.98 -14.37
C ARG A 88 11.04 0.60 -13.74
N LEU A 89 9.91 1.05 -14.29
CA LEU A 89 8.58 0.66 -13.83
C LEU A 89 8.40 -0.86 -13.88
N ALA A 90 8.79 -1.51 -14.98
CA ALA A 90 8.74 -2.96 -15.11
C ALA A 90 9.65 -3.67 -14.09
N ALA A 91 10.86 -3.14 -13.84
CA ALA A 91 11.78 -3.68 -12.84
C ALA A 91 11.21 -3.55 -11.41
N ASN A 92 10.60 -2.41 -11.09
CA ASN A 92 9.92 -2.15 -9.82
C ASN A 92 8.75 -3.11 -9.59
N VAL A 93 7.87 -3.26 -10.59
CA VAL A 93 6.75 -4.23 -10.56
C VAL A 93 7.26 -5.65 -10.35
N ALA A 94 8.32 -6.06 -11.05
CA ALA A 94 8.92 -7.38 -10.90
C ALA A 94 9.54 -7.57 -9.50
N TRP A 95 10.15 -6.52 -8.93
CA TRP A 95 10.66 -6.55 -7.57
C TRP A 95 9.55 -6.72 -6.54
N VAL A 96 8.46 -5.95 -6.67
CA VAL A 96 7.32 -6.03 -5.74
C VAL A 96 6.65 -7.40 -5.86
N SER A 97 6.45 -7.92 -7.07
CA SER A 97 5.91 -9.27 -7.29
C SER A 97 6.76 -10.34 -6.60
N ARG A 98 8.09 -10.29 -6.75
CA ARG A 98 8.99 -11.19 -6.01
C ARG A 98 8.89 -11.00 -4.49
N ARG A 99 8.82 -9.76 -4.02
CA ARG A 99 8.74 -9.45 -2.58
C ARG A 99 7.47 -9.99 -1.93
N LEU A 100 6.34 -9.99 -2.66
CA LEU A 100 5.07 -10.58 -2.23
C LEU A 100 5.11 -12.12 -2.16
N GLY A 101 5.99 -12.76 -2.94
CA GLY A 101 6.17 -14.21 -2.92
C GLY A 101 7.09 -14.72 -1.79
N ILE A 102 7.81 -13.82 -1.11
CA ILE A 102 8.74 -14.18 -0.03
C ILE A 102 7.98 -14.35 1.29
N PRO A 103 8.16 -15.45 2.03
CA PRO A 103 7.58 -15.62 3.35
C PRO A 103 8.05 -14.53 4.33
N SER A 104 7.08 -13.90 4.99
CA SER A 104 7.34 -13.02 6.12
C SER A 104 7.98 -13.77 7.29
N LYS A 105 8.87 -13.09 8.02
CA LYS A 105 9.65 -13.73 9.10
C LYS A 105 8.83 -13.87 10.38
N GLY A 106 9.03 -14.99 11.09
CA GLY A 106 8.55 -15.17 12.47
C GLY A 106 7.02 -15.19 12.61
N GLY A 107 6.30 -15.71 11.62
CA GLY A 107 4.82 -15.79 11.65
C GLY A 107 4.12 -14.44 11.52
N LYS A 108 4.85 -13.41 11.08
CA LYS A 108 4.34 -12.06 10.88
C LYS A 108 3.76 -11.86 9.48
N VAL A 109 3.12 -10.72 9.25
CA VAL A 109 2.65 -10.26 7.95
C VAL A 109 3.38 -8.97 7.59
N ASP A 110 4.17 -8.99 6.52
CA ASP A 110 4.78 -7.76 6.00
C ASP A 110 3.74 -6.91 5.26
N VAL A 111 3.85 -5.59 5.36
CA VAL A 111 2.92 -4.64 4.76
C VAL A 111 3.66 -3.78 3.74
N LEU A 112 3.24 -3.86 2.49
CA LEU A 112 3.71 -3.00 1.41
C LEU A 112 2.63 -1.95 1.10
N VAL A 113 2.95 -0.67 1.27
CA VAL A 113 2.03 0.46 1.05
C VAL A 113 2.35 1.15 -0.28
N GLY A 114 1.40 1.12 -1.21
CA GLY A 114 1.61 1.58 -2.59
C GLY A 114 0.32 2.02 -3.29
N HIS A 115 0.23 1.71 -4.58
CA HIS A 115 -0.73 2.33 -5.51
C HIS A 115 -1.45 1.28 -6.37
N ILE A 116 -2.60 1.65 -6.94
CA ILE A 116 -3.47 0.71 -7.69
C ILE A 116 -2.86 0.24 -9.01
N TYR A 117 -2.18 1.11 -9.76
CA TYR A 117 -1.65 0.77 -11.08
C TYR A 117 -0.48 -0.24 -11.03
N PRO A 118 0.55 -0.04 -10.19
CA PRO A 118 1.58 -1.07 -9.99
C PRO A 118 0.98 -2.42 -9.54
N LEU A 119 -0.06 -2.41 -8.70
CA LEU A 119 -0.75 -3.65 -8.34
C LEU A 119 -1.47 -4.29 -9.54
N ALA A 120 -2.17 -3.51 -10.37
CA ALA A 120 -2.82 -4.01 -11.57
C ALA A 120 -1.83 -4.68 -12.54
N MET A 121 -0.62 -4.12 -12.65
CA MET A 121 0.48 -4.73 -13.43
C MET A 121 0.94 -6.06 -12.83
N ILE A 122 1.07 -6.15 -11.49
CA ILE A 122 1.42 -7.41 -10.80
C ILE A 122 0.36 -8.48 -11.04
N LEU A 123 -0.92 -8.11 -10.98
CA LEU A 123 -2.04 -9.04 -11.19
C LEU A 123 -2.27 -9.37 -12.67
N GLY A 124 -1.59 -8.68 -13.60
CA GLY A 124 -1.75 -8.89 -15.04
C GLY A 124 -3.14 -8.54 -15.57
N ARG A 125 -3.91 -7.71 -14.85
CA ARG A 125 -5.27 -7.31 -15.24
C ARG A 125 -5.63 -5.93 -14.71
N SER A 126 -6.65 -5.32 -15.31
CA SER A 126 -7.24 -4.11 -14.75
C SER A 126 -7.87 -4.39 -13.38
N VAL A 127 -7.71 -3.44 -12.47
CA VAL A 127 -8.29 -3.45 -11.11
C VAL A 127 -9.11 -2.17 -10.96
N SER A 128 -10.38 -2.31 -10.59
CA SER A 128 -11.27 -1.15 -10.46
C SER A 128 -11.09 -0.44 -9.11
N GLN A 129 -11.54 0.82 -9.04
CA GLN A 129 -11.55 1.56 -7.77
C GLN A 129 -12.47 0.93 -6.72
N SER A 130 -13.55 0.26 -7.14
CA SER A 130 -14.46 -0.43 -6.22
C SER A 130 -13.88 -1.74 -5.69
N GLU A 131 -13.08 -2.42 -6.50
CA GLU A 131 -12.40 -3.66 -6.15
C GLU A 131 -11.21 -3.41 -5.20
N PHE A 132 -10.43 -2.36 -5.46
CA PHE A 132 -9.28 -1.98 -4.63
C PHE A 132 -9.30 -0.48 -4.27
N PRO A 133 -10.22 -0.06 -3.38
CA PRO A 133 -10.38 1.35 -3.00
C PRO A 133 -9.18 1.89 -2.23
N GLU A 134 -9.11 3.22 -2.08
CA GLU A 134 -8.11 3.87 -1.21
C GLU A 134 -8.20 3.33 0.23
N GLY A 135 -7.06 2.93 0.79
CA GLY A 135 -6.95 2.19 2.05
C GLY A 135 -7.15 0.66 1.93
N GLY A 136 -7.50 0.15 0.75
CA GLY A 136 -7.73 -1.28 0.54
C GLY A 136 -6.47 -2.14 0.69
N LEU A 137 -6.67 -3.41 1.00
CA LEU A 137 -5.62 -4.42 1.11
C LEU A 137 -5.76 -5.43 -0.03
N ALA A 138 -4.63 -5.76 -0.63
CA ALA A 138 -4.49 -6.90 -1.53
C ALA A 138 -3.65 -7.92 -0.76
N VAL A 139 -4.21 -9.11 -0.54
CA VAL A 139 -3.63 -10.14 0.33
C VAL A 139 -2.97 -11.20 -0.54
N PHE A 140 -1.73 -11.54 -0.19
CA PHE A 140 -0.93 -12.52 -0.91
C PHE A 140 -0.39 -13.58 0.05
N ALA A 141 -0.38 -14.83 -0.40
CA ALA A 141 0.38 -15.89 0.23
C ALA A 141 1.75 -16.05 -0.47
N PRO A 142 2.81 -16.36 0.30
CA PRO A 142 4.11 -16.71 -0.25
C PRO A 142 4.03 -17.94 -1.16
N SER A 143 4.88 -17.98 -2.18
CA SER A 143 4.92 -19.05 -3.17
C SER A 143 6.34 -19.22 -3.71
N SER A 144 6.69 -20.42 -4.19
CA SER A 144 7.98 -20.70 -4.84
C SER A 144 8.11 -20.05 -6.23
N GLY A 145 7.01 -19.51 -6.78
CA GLY A 145 6.94 -18.81 -8.06
C GLY A 145 6.33 -17.41 -7.91
N ALA A 146 5.34 -17.10 -8.75
CA ALA A 146 4.56 -15.87 -8.59
C ALA A 146 3.78 -15.90 -7.25
N PRO A 147 3.59 -14.74 -6.60
CA PRO A 147 2.84 -14.67 -5.35
C PRO A 147 1.40 -15.15 -5.56
N ASP A 148 0.87 -15.90 -4.60
CA ASP A 148 -0.51 -16.38 -4.67
C ASP A 148 -1.46 -15.29 -4.17
N PHE A 149 -2.32 -14.76 -5.05
CA PHE A 149 -3.24 -13.68 -4.71
C PHE A 149 -4.50 -14.25 -4.06
N LEU A 150 -4.68 -13.97 -2.77
CA LEU A 150 -5.79 -14.51 -1.98
C LEU A 150 -7.07 -13.68 -2.09
N GLY A 151 -6.96 -12.40 -2.44
CA GLY A 151 -8.10 -11.52 -2.62
C GLY A 151 -7.88 -10.11 -2.08
N PHE A 152 -8.95 -9.32 -2.17
CA PHE A 152 -9.01 -7.98 -1.63
C PHE A 152 -9.74 -7.96 -0.29
N VAL A 153 -9.30 -7.06 0.59
CA VAL A 153 -10.04 -6.64 1.79
C VAL A 153 -10.19 -5.14 1.72
N THR A 154 -11.43 -4.66 1.66
CA THR A 154 -11.75 -3.24 1.65
C THR A 154 -11.53 -2.62 3.03
N PRO A 155 -11.34 -1.29 3.13
CA PRO A 155 -11.29 -0.61 4.42
C PRO A 155 -12.51 -0.90 5.29
N ALA A 156 -13.70 -0.92 4.68
CA ALA A 156 -14.95 -1.16 5.39
C ALA A 156 -15.01 -2.58 5.99
N GLU A 157 -14.56 -3.59 5.25
CA GLU A 157 -14.48 -4.97 5.76
C GLU A 157 -13.49 -5.09 6.92
N LEU A 158 -12.30 -4.50 6.81
CA LEU A 158 -11.29 -4.56 7.87
C LEU A 158 -11.77 -3.87 9.16
N LEU A 159 -12.35 -2.68 9.04
CA LEU A 159 -12.88 -1.92 10.17
C LEU A 159 -14.04 -2.70 10.82
N SER A 160 -14.97 -3.23 10.02
CA SER A 160 -16.11 -4.00 10.54
C SER A 160 -15.66 -5.25 11.31
N ALA A 161 -14.62 -5.92 10.81
CA ALA A 161 -14.05 -7.09 11.46
C ALA A 161 -13.41 -6.75 12.82
N SER A 162 -12.73 -5.59 12.95
CA SER A 162 -12.07 -5.22 14.20
C SER A 162 -13.04 -4.78 15.30
N HIS A 163 -14.15 -4.15 14.93
CA HIS A 163 -15.21 -3.75 15.87
C HIS A 163 -16.12 -4.89 16.35
N SER A 164 -16.01 -6.08 15.75
CA SER A 164 -16.85 -7.24 16.10
C SER A 164 -16.22 -8.17 17.16
N GLN A 165 -15.05 -7.81 17.71
CA GLN A 165 -14.32 -8.58 18.74
C GLN A 165 -14.53 -8.05 20.16
#